data_AF-A0A3D6EY04-F1
#
_entry.id   AF-A0A3D6EY04-F1
#
_cell.length_a   1.000
_cell.length_b   1.000
_cell.length_c   1.000
_cell.angle_alpha   90.00
_cell.angle_beta   90.00
_cell.angle_gamma   90.00
#
_symmetry.space_group_name_H-M   'P 1'
#
loop_
_entity.id
_entity.type
_entity.pdbx_description
1 polymer ?
#
loop_
_entity_poly.entity_id
_entity_poly.type
_entity_poly.pdbx_seq_one_letter_code
_entity_poly.pdbx_strand_id
1 'polypeptide(L)'
;MSENELKALVSLLDDDDKQIADHVQAKILSLGTEAIPFLEKEWESNLNPDVQTRIEELIHTLQFDLVKERLLHWYKSPDPDLLTGMWILATYQYPDIELEKLQQEIEQVYYETWLEFRPDLYPLDQIKIINSVIFNKLKFGANTKNFHSPGNSMINVVLESRKGNPITLCVIYMLVAQKLKLPVHGVNLPNLFILTYKDDNHQFYINAFNRGLIFSKQDIENY
;
A
#
# COMPACT_ATOMS: atom_id res chain seq x y z
N MET A 1 -32.40 -0.93 -1.26
CA MET A 1 -32.82 -0.14 -2.44
C MET A 1 -32.87 -1.09 -3.63
N SER A 2 -33.81 -0.92 -4.55
CA SER A 2 -33.93 -1.81 -5.72
C SER A 2 -33.00 -1.38 -6.86
N GLU A 3 -32.55 -2.33 -7.69
CA GLU A 3 -31.73 -2.07 -8.90
C GLU A 3 -32.42 -1.08 -9.84
N ASN A 4 -33.76 -1.11 -9.90
CA ASN A 4 -34.57 -0.17 -10.69
C ASN A 4 -34.51 1.28 -10.17
N GLU A 5 -34.44 1.48 -8.86
CA GLU A 5 -34.31 2.82 -8.27
C GLU A 5 -32.94 3.43 -8.57
N LEU A 6 -31.87 2.64 -8.48
CA LEU A 6 -30.53 3.12 -8.78
C LEU A 6 -30.35 3.41 -10.28
N LYS A 7 -30.97 2.61 -11.15
CA LYS A 7 -31.03 2.87 -12.59
C LYS A 7 -31.73 4.17 -12.92
N ALA A 8 -32.85 4.46 -12.25
CA ALA A 8 -33.55 5.72 -12.40
C ALA A 8 -32.67 6.90 -11.94
N LEU A 9 -31.96 6.77 -10.81
CA LEU A 9 -31.00 7.78 -10.35
C LEU A 9 -29.89 8.02 -11.38
N VAL A 10 -29.26 6.97 -11.91
CA VAL A 10 -28.20 7.11 -12.93
C VAL A 10 -28.73 7.80 -14.20
N SER A 11 -29.96 7.51 -14.62
CA SER A 11 -30.55 8.17 -15.80
C SER A 11 -30.76 9.68 -15.63
N LEU A 12 -30.87 10.15 -14.38
CA LEU A 12 -31.02 11.57 -14.04
C LEU A 12 -29.66 12.28 -13.87
N LEU A 13 -28.53 11.56 -14.00
CA LEU A 13 -27.20 12.18 -14.00
C LEU A 13 -26.94 13.01 -15.26
N ASP A 14 -27.73 12.88 -16.33
CA ASP A 14 -27.62 13.67 -17.57
C ASP A 14 -28.55 14.89 -17.58
N ASP A 15 -29.26 15.18 -16.48
CA ASP A 15 -30.24 16.26 -16.44
C ASP A 15 -29.54 17.64 -16.60
N ASP A 16 -30.13 18.49 -17.46
CA ASP A 16 -29.68 19.87 -17.70
C ASP A 16 -29.81 20.74 -16.43
N ASP A 17 -30.71 20.37 -15.51
CA ASP A 17 -30.84 21.01 -14.21
C ASP A 17 -29.77 20.52 -13.23
N LYS A 18 -28.78 21.38 -13.01
CA LYS A 18 -27.68 21.13 -12.08
C LYS A 18 -28.15 20.80 -10.65
N GLN A 19 -29.26 21.37 -10.18
CA GLN A 19 -29.77 21.06 -8.83
C GLN A 19 -30.28 19.62 -8.73
N ILE A 20 -30.92 19.11 -9.79
CA ILE A 20 -31.38 17.73 -9.86
C ILE A 20 -30.18 16.79 -9.87
N ALA A 21 -29.20 17.05 -10.74
CA ALA A 21 -27.98 16.26 -10.83
C ALA A 21 -27.22 16.20 -9.48
N ASP A 22 -27.03 17.35 -8.81
CA ASP A 22 -26.36 17.42 -7.51
C ASP A 22 -27.12 16.62 -6.43
N HIS A 23 -28.46 16.68 -6.42
CA HIS A 23 -29.29 15.93 -5.48
C HIS A 23 -29.21 14.42 -5.71
N VAL A 24 -29.23 14.00 -6.98
CA VAL A 24 -29.06 12.60 -7.40
C VAL A 24 -27.69 12.08 -6.99
N GLN A 25 -26.63 12.86 -7.25
CA GLN A 25 -25.26 12.51 -6.87
C GLN A 25 -25.15 12.32 -5.35
N ALA A 26 -25.65 13.26 -4.56
CA ALA A 26 -25.68 13.15 -3.10
C ALA A 26 -26.45 11.91 -2.62
N LYS A 27 -27.56 11.58 -3.30
CA LYS A 27 -28.35 10.38 -3.00
C LYS A 27 -27.55 9.11 -3.28
N ILE A 28 -26.87 9.02 -4.42
CA ILE A 28 -26.02 7.87 -4.77
C ILE A 28 -24.89 7.72 -3.74
N LEU A 29 -24.19 8.82 -3.41
CA LEU A 29 -23.12 8.81 -2.41
C LEU A 29 -23.62 8.34 -1.03
N SER A 30 -24.86 8.69 -0.65
CA SER A 30 -25.45 8.25 0.63
C SER A 30 -25.67 6.74 0.75
N LEU A 31 -25.65 6.01 -0.36
CA LEU A 31 -25.75 4.54 -0.38
C LEU A 31 -24.43 3.86 -0.03
N GLY A 32 -23.31 4.61 -0.07
CA GLY A 32 -21.98 4.07 0.19
C GLY A 32 -21.52 3.08 -0.88
N THR A 33 -20.62 2.19 -0.48
CA THR A 33 -19.89 1.31 -1.40
C THR A 33 -20.74 0.20 -2.01
N GLU A 34 -21.94 -0.06 -1.47
CA GLU A 34 -22.89 -1.02 -2.05
C GLU A 34 -23.37 -0.58 -3.45
N ALA A 35 -23.26 0.71 -3.77
CA ALA A 35 -23.60 1.23 -5.09
C ALA A 35 -22.53 0.94 -6.15
N ILE A 36 -21.27 0.64 -5.78
CA ILE A 36 -20.14 0.54 -6.72
C ILE A 36 -20.37 -0.51 -7.82
N PRO A 37 -20.74 -1.78 -7.52
CA PRO A 37 -20.92 -2.80 -8.58
C PRO A 37 -22.00 -2.43 -9.59
N PHE A 38 -23.02 -1.69 -9.15
CA PHE A 38 -24.07 -1.22 -10.04
C PHE A 38 -23.58 -0.05 -10.90
N LEU A 39 -22.86 0.90 -10.30
CA LEU A 39 -22.26 2.03 -11.02
C LEU A 39 -21.30 1.53 -12.10
N GLU A 40 -20.47 0.53 -11.81
CA GLU A 40 -19.57 -0.11 -12.79
C GLU A 40 -20.35 -0.73 -13.95
N LYS A 41 -21.42 -1.48 -13.66
CA LYS A 41 -22.30 -2.08 -14.68
C LYS A 41 -22.97 -1.03 -15.57
N GLU A 42 -23.46 0.07 -14.99
CA GLU A 42 -24.04 1.16 -15.77
C GLU A 42 -22.97 1.90 -16.57
N TRP A 43 -21.76 2.11 -16.02
CA TRP A 43 -20.64 2.72 -16.74
C TRP A 43 -20.27 1.91 -18.00
N GLU A 44 -20.18 0.59 -17.90
CA GLU A 44 -19.86 -0.32 -19.01
C GLU A 44 -20.92 -0.33 -20.12
N SER A 45 -22.20 -0.16 -19.75
CA SER A 45 -23.33 -0.28 -20.68
C SER A 45 -23.85 1.06 -21.21
N ASN A 46 -23.45 2.18 -20.61
CA ASN A 46 -23.85 3.52 -21.02
C ASN A 46 -22.99 4.03 -22.19
N LEU A 47 -23.63 4.68 -23.16
CA LEU A 47 -22.98 5.22 -24.36
C LEU A 47 -22.76 6.74 -24.29
N ASN A 48 -23.28 7.42 -23.26
CA ASN A 48 -23.10 8.86 -23.06
C ASN A 48 -21.78 9.12 -22.29
N PRO A 49 -20.78 9.79 -22.91
CA PRO A 49 -19.49 10.07 -22.27
C PRO A 49 -19.58 10.96 -21.02
N ASP A 50 -20.53 11.90 -20.97
CA ASP A 50 -20.70 12.81 -19.84
C ASP A 50 -21.24 12.05 -18.61
N VAL A 51 -22.18 11.15 -18.84
CA VAL A 51 -22.72 10.27 -17.78
C VAL A 51 -21.66 9.28 -17.31
N GLN A 52 -20.88 8.69 -18.22
CA GLN A 52 -19.74 7.83 -17.85
C GLN A 52 -18.75 8.56 -16.95
N THR A 53 -18.39 9.81 -17.29
CA THR A 53 -17.49 10.63 -16.47
C THR A 53 -18.06 10.88 -15.07
N ARG A 54 -19.35 11.22 -14.96
CA ARG A 54 -20.02 11.42 -13.67
C ARG A 54 -20.07 10.15 -12.83
N ILE A 55 -20.31 9.00 -13.46
CA ILE A 55 -20.28 7.69 -12.79
C ILE A 55 -18.86 7.37 -12.29
N GLU A 56 -17.84 7.63 -13.10
CA GLU A 56 -16.43 7.44 -12.71
C GLU A 56 -16.06 8.30 -11.48
N GLU A 57 -16.44 9.58 -11.48
CA GLU A 57 -16.25 10.48 -10.32
C GLU A 57 -16.96 9.99 -9.06
N LEU A 58 -18.18 9.47 -9.20
CA LEU A 58 -18.95 8.87 -8.11
C LEU A 58 -18.25 7.63 -7.54
N ILE A 59 -17.81 6.71 -8.40
CA ILE A 59 -17.08 5.50 -8.01
C ILE A 59 -15.79 5.90 -7.27
N HIS A 60 -15.01 6.82 -7.81
CA HIS A 60 -13.78 7.31 -7.17
C HIS A 60 -14.04 7.93 -5.80
N THR A 61 -15.11 8.71 -5.66
CA THR A 61 -15.48 9.32 -4.38
C THR A 61 -15.82 8.25 -3.35
N LEU A 62 -16.66 7.28 -3.71
CA LEU A 62 -17.04 6.17 -2.83
C LEU A 62 -15.84 5.31 -2.42
N GLN A 63 -14.95 4.98 -3.36
CA GLN A 63 -13.73 4.21 -3.09
C GLN A 63 -12.78 4.98 -2.17
N PHE A 64 -12.60 6.28 -2.38
CA PHE A 64 -11.74 7.10 -1.52
C PHE A 64 -12.30 7.23 -0.11
N ASP A 65 -13.62 7.38 0.04
CA ASP A 65 -14.29 7.38 1.35
C ASP A 65 -14.10 6.05 2.08
N LEU A 66 -14.22 4.92 1.37
CA LEU A 66 -13.95 3.59 1.91
C LEU A 66 -12.50 3.43 2.39
N VAL A 67 -11.52 3.90 1.61
CA VAL A 67 -10.11 3.87 2.01
C VAL A 67 -9.88 4.67 3.29
N LYS A 68 -10.45 5.86 3.40
CA LYS A 68 -10.36 6.71 4.60
C LYS A 68 -10.99 6.02 5.81
N GLU A 69 -12.16 5.41 5.66
CA GLU A 69 -12.84 4.67 6.72
C GLU A 69 -11.99 3.49 7.20
N ARG A 70 -11.54 2.63 6.28
CA ARG A 70 -10.70 1.47 6.57
C ARG A 70 -9.40 1.89 7.27
N LEU A 71 -8.75 2.96 6.79
CA LEU A 71 -7.51 3.46 7.36
C LEU A 71 -7.72 4.02 8.77
N LEU A 72 -8.83 4.70 9.02
CA LEU A 72 -9.19 5.19 10.35
C LEU A 72 -9.46 4.03 11.32
N HIS A 73 -10.16 3.00 10.87
CA HIS A 73 -10.41 1.79 11.65
C HIS A 73 -9.09 1.07 11.97
N TRP A 74 -8.23 0.89 10.96
CA TRP A 74 -6.89 0.32 11.12
C TRP A 74 -6.06 1.09 12.15
N TYR A 75 -5.99 2.43 12.05
CA TYR A 75 -5.24 3.27 12.97
C TYR A 75 -5.73 3.17 14.43
N LYS A 76 -7.04 2.97 14.62
CA LYS A 76 -7.66 2.81 15.95
C LYS A 76 -7.59 1.38 16.50
N SER A 77 -7.15 0.40 15.70
CA SER A 77 -6.98 -0.99 16.15
C SER A 77 -5.94 -1.06 17.28
N PRO A 78 -6.16 -1.90 18.32
CA PRO A 78 -5.18 -2.08 19.39
C PRO A 78 -3.85 -2.67 18.91
N ASP A 79 -3.87 -3.44 17.82
CA ASP A 79 -2.69 -4.02 17.18
C ASP A 79 -2.84 -3.92 15.66
N PRO A 80 -2.45 -2.78 15.05
CA PRO A 80 -2.60 -2.56 13.62
C PRO A 80 -1.59 -3.38 12.82
N ASP A 81 -2.08 -4.32 12.01
CA ASP A 81 -1.26 -5.12 11.11
C ASP A 81 -0.70 -4.26 9.95
N LEU A 82 0.62 -4.24 9.79
CA LEU A 82 1.29 -3.37 8.82
C LEU A 82 0.92 -3.71 7.37
N LEU A 83 0.80 -5.00 7.02
CA LEU A 83 0.46 -5.41 5.66
C LEU A 83 -0.96 -4.98 5.31
N THR A 84 -1.90 -5.12 6.24
CA THR A 84 -3.28 -4.65 6.12
C THR A 84 -3.33 -3.14 5.88
N GLY A 85 -2.53 -2.35 6.61
CA GLY A 85 -2.44 -0.90 6.40
C GLY A 85 -1.98 -0.55 4.98
N MET A 86 -0.97 -1.26 4.47
CA MET A 86 -0.46 -1.07 3.12
C MET A 86 -1.43 -1.54 2.03
N TRP A 87 -2.18 -2.60 2.30
CA TRP A 87 -3.27 -3.07 1.44
C TRP A 87 -4.38 -2.01 1.32
N ILE A 88 -4.83 -1.43 2.44
CA ILE A 88 -5.83 -0.35 2.43
C ILE A 88 -5.36 0.81 1.54
N LEU A 89 -4.10 1.22 1.65
CA LEU A 89 -3.54 2.28 0.77
C LEU A 89 -3.52 1.86 -0.70
N ALA A 90 -3.16 0.61 -1.00
CA ALA A 90 -3.16 0.09 -2.37
C ALA A 90 -4.57 0.06 -2.98
N THR A 91 -5.62 -0.20 -2.19
CA THR A 91 -7.02 -0.20 -2.68
C THR A 91 -7.50 1.16 -3.20
N TYR A 92 -6.78 2.25 -2.93
CA TYR A 92 -7.07 3.55 -3.54
C TYR A 92 -6.87 3.56 -5.06
N GLN A 93 -5.86 2.85 -5.57
CA GLN A 93 -5.60 2.73 -7.01
C GLN A 93 -5.96 1.36 -7.58
N TYR A 94 -6.03 0.34 -6.73
CA TYR A 94 -6.32 -1.04 -7.10
C TYR A 94 -7.45 -1.59 -6.23
N PRO A 95 -8.71 -1.18 -6.46
CA PRO A 95 -9.84 -1.50 -5.57
C PRO A 95 -10.05 -3.02 -5.37
N ASP A 96 -9.77 -3.80 -6.41
CA ASP A 96 -10.00 -5.25 -6.45
C ASP A 96 -8.86 -6.09 -5.88
N ILE A 97 -7.79 -5.46 -5.36
CA ILE A 97 -6.68 -6.25 -4.85
C ILE A 97 -7.06 -6.98 -3.57
N GLU A 98 -6.84 -8.30 -3.57
CA GLU A 98 -7.06 -9.16 -2.42
C GLU A 98 -5.89 -9.09 -1.44
N LEU A 99 -6.19 -9.01 -0.13
CA LEU A 99 -5.17 -9.00 0.92
C LEU A 99 -4.41 -10.32 0.95
N GLU A 100 -5.10 -11.43 0.70
CA GLU A 100 -4.57 -12.79 0.66
C GLU A 100 -3.47 -12.94 -0.38
N LYS A 101 -3.61 -12.27 -1.54
CA LYS A 101 -2.57 -12.24 -2.57
C LYS A 101 -1.29 -11.58 -2.04
N LEU A 102 -1.42 -10.44 -1.36
CA LEU A 102 -0.26 -9.74 -0.78
C LEU A 102 0.39 -10.55 0.33
N GLN A 103 -0.40 -11.25 1.14
CA GLN A 103 0.10 -12.17 2.16
C GLN A 103 0.94 -13.29 1.55
N GLN A 104 0.48 -13.91 0.47
CA GLN A 104 1.23 -14.96 -0.25
C GLN A 104 2.53 -14.42 -0.84
N GLU A 105 2.51 -13.23 -1.44
CA GLU A 105 3.71 -12.62 -2.01
C GLU A 105 4.75 -12.29 -0.93
N ILE A 106 4.32 -11.75 0.22
CA ILE A 106 5.22 -11.51 1.37
C ILE A 106 5.72 -12.82 1.97
N GLU A 107 4.89 -13.85 2.06
CA GLU A 107 5.28 -15.18 2.53
C GLU A 107 6.39 -15.77 1.66
N GLN A 108 6.31 -15.58 0.33
CA GLN A 108 7.38 -16.01 -0.58
C GLN A 108 8.69 -15.27 -0.30
N VAL A 109 8.65 -13.95 -0.10
CA VAL A 109 9.86 -13.16 0.25
C VAL A 109 10.45 -13.63 1.58
N TYR A 110 9.60 -13.89 2.58
CA TYR A 110 10.00 -14.44 3.85
C TYR A 110 10.65 -15.83 3.69
N TYR A 111 10.01 -16.74 2.96
CA TYR A 111 10.51 -18.10 2.74
C TYR A 111 11.89 -18.11 2.09
N GLU A 112 12.08 -17.31 1.03
CA GLU A 112 13.38 -17.15 0.36
C GLU A 112 14.47 -16.61 1.28
N THR A 113 14.09 -15.75 2.23
CA THR A 113 15.00 -15.19 3.23
C THR A 113 15.31 -16.21 4.33
N TRP A 114 14.30 -16.92 4.80
CA TRP A 114 14.40 -17.91 5.87
C TRP A 114 15.30 -19.09 5.48
N LEU A 115 15.26 -19.54 4.22
CA LEU A 115 16.15 -20.60 3.71
C LEU A 115 17.65 -20.30 3.87
N GLU A 116 18.02 -19.02 3.80
CA GLU A 116 19.41 -18.57 3.95
C GLU A 116 19.72 -18.06 5.36
N PHE A 117 18.70 -17.80 6.16
CA PHE A 117 18.81 -17.19 7.47
C PHE A 117 19.51 -18.12 8.48
N ARG A 118 20.42 -17.54 9.26
CA ARG A 118 21.22 -18.26 10.26
C ARG A 118 21.06 -17.57 11.61
N PRO A 119 20.18 -18.08 12.51
CA PRO A 119 19.84 -17.41 13.76
C PRO A 119 21.00 -17.38 14.78
N ASP A 120 22.00 -18.22 14.58
CA ASP A 120 23.20 -18.34 15.42
C ASP A 120 24.28 -17.30 15.12
N LEU A 121 24.14 -16.53 14.03
CA LEU A 121 25.10 -15.49 13.67
C LEU A 121 24.92 -14.22 14.50
N TYR A 122 25.98 -13.40 14.54
CA TYR A 122 25.92 -12.06 15.10
C TYR A 122 24.90 -11.19 14.36
N PRO A 123 24.15 -10.30 15.03
CA PRO A 123 23.06 -9.51 14.42
C PRO A 123 23.43 -8.79 13.13
N LEU A 124 24.63 -8.23 13.05
CA LEU A 124 25.10 -7.55 11.84
C LEU A 124 25.17 -8.51 10.64
N ASP A 125 25.62 -9.75 10.86
CA ASP A 125 25.74 -10.76 9.80
C ASP A 125 24.39 -11.37 9.44
N GLN A 126 23.47 -11.50 10.40
CA GLN A 126 22.06 -11.82 10.14
C GLN A 126 21.44 -10.81 9.17
N ILE A 127 21.64 -9.51 9.43
CA ILE A 127 21.14 -8.43 8.56
C ILE A 127 21.82 -8.44 7.18
N LYS A 128 23.13 -8.73 7.09
CA LYS A 128 23.80 -8.89 5.79
C LYS A 128 23.19 -10.01 4.94
N ILE A 129 22.80 -11.13 5.56
CA ILE A 129 22.10 -12.22 4.85
C ILE A 129 20.76 -11.72 4.32
N ILE A 130 19.95 -11.07 5.16
CA ILE A 130 18.65 -10.52 4.74
C ILE A 130 18.83 -9.52 3.59
N ASN A 131 19.81 -8.62 3.69
CA ASN A 131 20.13 -7.67 2.63
C ASN A 131 20.53 -8.39 1.33
N SER A 132 21.34 -9.43 1.43
CA SER A 132 21.73 -10.23 0.26
C SER A 132 20.50 -10.87 -0.39
N VAL A 133 19.60 -11.47 0.38
CA VAL A 133 18.39 -12.08 -0.18
C VAL A 133 17.49 -11.01 -0.81
N ILE A 134 17.08 -9.99 -0.06
CA ILE A 134 16.12 -8.99 -0.53
C ILE A 134 16.65 -8.22 -1.74
N PHE A 135 17.89 -7.73 -1.69
CA PHE A 135 18.41 -6.82 -2.71
C PHE A 135 19.22 -7.52 -3.81
N ASN A 136 19.94 -8.60 -3.50
CA ASN A 136 20.78 -9.29 -4.49
C ASN A 136 20.08 -10.49 -5.12
N LYS A 137 19.37 -11.32 -4.35
CA LYS A 137 18.65 -12.49 -4.88
C LYS A 137 17.30 -12.11 -5.47
N LEU A 138 16.45 -11.45 -4.69
CA LEU A 138 15.08 -11.04 -5.07
C LEU A 138 15.01 -9.73 -5.85
N LYS A 139 16.14 -9.02 -5.99
CA LYS A 139 16.31 -7.83 -6.85
C LYS A 139 15.43 -6.62 -6.49
N PHE A 140 14.95 -6.54 -5.25
CA PHE A 140 14.31 -5.33 -4.76
C PHE A 140 15.27 -4.14 -4.83
N GLY A 141 14.75 -2.95 -5.12
CA GLY A 141 15.54 -1.74 -5.05
C GLY A 141 14.80 -0.47 -5.45
N ALA A 142 15.52 0.64 -5.40
CA ALA A 142 15.01 1.96 -5.76
C ALA A 142 14.51 2.02 -7.22
N ASN A 143 13.37 2.67 -7.43
CA ASN A 143 12.92 3.07 -8.77
C ASN A 143 13.54 4.42 -9.18
N THR A 144 14.83 4.45 -9.48
CA THR A 144 15.52 5.71 -9.86
C THR A 144 15.11 6.24 -11.22
N LYS A 145 14.64 5.37 -12.13
CA LYS A 145 14.20 5.76 -13.48
C LYS A 145 12.86 6.48 -13.46
N ASN A 146 11.96 6.09 -12.56
CA ASN A 146 10.65 6.71 -12.40
C ASN A 146 10.38 6.98 -10.93
N PHE A 147 11.17 7.91 -10.36
CA PHE A 147 11.19 8.18 -8.93
C PHE A 147 9.84 8.69 -8.38
N HIS A 148 9.14 9.51 -9.16
CA HIS A 148 7.85 10.10 -8.77
C HIS A 148 6.63 9.24 -9.13
N SER A 149 6.83 8.00 -9.59
CA SER A 149 5.71 7.10 -9.88
C SER A 149 4.88 6.84 -8.61
N PRO A 150 3.55 7.07 -8.64
CA PRO A 150 2.66 6.69 -7.53
C PRO A 150 2.74 5.19 -7.21
N GLY A 151 3.00 4.36 -8.22
CA GLY A 151 3.16 2.91 -8.05
C GLY A 151 4.31 2.53 -7.11
N ASN A 152 5.31 3.41 -6.89
CA ASN A 152 6.37 3.16 -5.93
C ASN A 152 5.88 3.11 -4.46
N SER A 153 4.67 3.63 -4.21
CA SER A 153 4.00 3.63 -2.90
C SER A 153 2.96 2.50 -2.77
N MET A 154 2.63 1.80 -3.86
CA MET A 154 1.60 0.77 -3.89
C MET A 154 2.25 -0.60 -3.72
N ILE A 155 2.01 -1.26 -2.58
CA ILE A 155 2.76 -2.46 -2.18
C ILE A 155 2.68 -3.58 -3.21
N ASN A 156 1.52 -3.75 -3.86
CA ASN A 156 1.31 -4.71 -4.94
C ASN A 156 2.22 -4.45 -6.14
N VAL A 157 2.32 -3.19 -6.56
CA VAL A 157 3.18 -2.79 -7.68
C VAL A 157 4.65 -2.98 -7.31
N VAL A 158 5.04 -2.69 -6.07
CA VAL A 158 6.42 -2.89 -5.61
C VAL A 158 6.78 -4.37 -5.49
N LEU A 159 5.86 -5.22 -5.04
CA LEU A 159 6.07 -6.67 -4.96
C LEU A 159 6.20 -7.28 -6.34
N GLU A 160 5.41 -6.84 -7.33
CA GLU A 160 5.51 -7.30 -8.71
C GLU A 160 6.79 -6.79 -9.41
N SER A 161 6.99 -5.47 -9.42
CA SER A 161 8.10 -4.83 -10.15
C SER A 161 9.45 -4.99 -9.46
N ARG A 162 9.46 -5.32 -8.16
CA ARG A 162 10.63 -5.26 -7.28
C ARG A 162 11.25 -3.86 -7.22
N LYS A 163 10.50 -2.80 -7.55
CA LYS A 163 10.96 -1.41 -7.55
C LYS A 163 10.03 -0.55 -6.70
N GLY A 164 10.60 0.16 -5.72
CA GLY A 164 9.82 0.96 -4.77
C GLY A 164 10.51 2.25 -4.35
N ASN A 165 9.77 3.04 -3.57
CA ASN A 165 10.30 4.21 -2.87
C ASN A 165 10.99 3.78 -1.56
N PRO A 166 11.67 4.71 -0.83
CA PRO A 166 12.33 4.37 0.42
C PRO A 166 11.42 3.72 1.47
N ILE A 167 10.17 4.21 1.59
CA ILE A 167 9.21 3.77 2.61
C ILE A 167 8.73 2.35 2.32
N THR A 168 8.24 2.09 1.10
CA THR A 168 7.70 0.76 0.73
C THR A 168 8.77 -0.32 0.78
N LEU A 169 10.02 0.00 0.42
CA LEU A 169 11.14 -0.93 0.58
C LEU A 169 11.43 -1.23 2.05
N CYS A 170 11.37 -0.22 2.92
CA CYS A 170 11.49 -0.41 4.37
C CYS A 170 10.35 -1.26 4.94
N VAL A 171 9.11 -1.05 4.47
CA VAL A 171 7.93 -1.83 4.85
C VAL A 171 8.10 -3.31 4.52
N ILE A 172 8.48 -3.65 3.27
CA ILE A 172 8.69 -5.04 2.86
C ILE A 172 9.78 -5.69 3.72
N TYR A 173 10.87 -4.96 3.97
CA TYR A 173 11.93 -5.43 4.85
C TYR A 173 11.43 -5.71 6.26
N MET A 174 10.67 -4.77 6.85
CA MET A 174 10.11 -4.91 8.20
C MET A 174 9.17 -6.11 8.31
N LEU A 175 8.30 -6.34 7.32
CA LEU A 175 7.39 -7.49 7.30
C LEU A 175 8.16 -8.81 7.36
N VAL A 176 9.28 -8.92 6.62
CA VAL A 176 10.16 -10.11 6.67
C VAL A 176 10.88 -10.22 8.02
N ALA A 177 11.46 -9.12 8.49
CA ALA A 177 12.22 -9.09 9.75
C ALA A 177 11.34 -9.42 10.97
N GLN A 178 10.09 -8.95 10.99
CA GLN A 178 9.10 -9.28 12.03
C GLN A 178 8.79 -10.78 12.06
N LYS A 179 8.59 -11.41 10.90
CA LYS A 179 8.38 -12.87 10.81
C LYS A 179 9.60 -13.66 11.26
N LEU A 180 10.81 -13.15 11.01
CA LEU A 180 12.07 -13.69 11.54
C LEU A 180 12.31 -13.35 13.03
N LYS A 181 11.40 -12.62 13.67
CA LYS A 181 11.49 -12.17 15.07
C LYS A 181 12.71 -11.31 15.37
N LEU A 182 13.16 -10.53 14.37
CA LEU A 182 14.24 -9.58 14.55
C LEU A 182 13.72 -8.22 15.04
N PRO A 183 14.46 -7.54 15.92
CA PRO A 183 14.07 -6.23 16.44
C PRO A 183 14.43 -5.11 15.45
N VAL A 184 13.81 -5.17 14.26
CA VAL A 184 13.95 -4.18 13.20
C VAL A 184 12.74 -3.27 13.17
N HIS A 185 12.97 -1.97 13.27
CA HIS A 185 11.93 -0.95 13.34
C HIS A 185 12.20 0.19 12.36
N GLY A 186 11.13 0.82 11.87
CA GLY A 186 11.23 2.04 11.06
C GLY A 186 11.63 3.25 11.91
N VAL A 187 12.48 4.11 11.35
CA VAL A 187 12.89 5.38 11.96
C VAL A 187 12.67 6.49 10.94
N ASN A 188 11.89 7.48 11.34
CA ASN A 188 11.67 8.68 10.56
C ASN A 188 12.70 9.76 10.95
N LEU A 189 13.69 9.98 10.08
CA LEU A 189 14.66 11.07 10.19
C LEU A 189 14.22 12.25 9.32
N PRO A 190 14.78 13.45 9.54
CA PRO A 190 14.56 14.58 8.63
C PRO A 190 14.87 14.18 7.18
N ASN A 191 13.88 14.26 6.31
CA ASN A 191 13.96 13.93 4.88
C ASN A 191 14.27 12.45 4.53
N LEU A 192 14.32 11.54 5.51
CA LEU A 192 14.75 10.16 5.27
C LEU A 192 14.02 9.17 6.18
N PHE A 193 13.38 8.16 5.59
CA PHE A 193 12.86 7.01 6.33
C PHE A 193 13.79 5.81 6.13
N ILE A 194 14.29 5.27 7.23
CA ILE A 194 15.23 4.13 7.27
C ILE A 194 14.76 3.11 8.31
N LEU A 195 15.52 2.03 8.46
CA LEU A 195 15.31 1.05 9.50
C LEU A 195 16.41 1.14 10.55
N THR A 196 16.10 0.70 11.77
CA THR A 196 17.08 0.42 12.82
C THR A 196 16.92 -1.01 13.27
N TYR A 197 18.03 -1.71 13.44
CA TYR A 197 18.09 -2.89 14.28
C TYR A 197 18.45 -2.43 15.70
N LYS A 198 17.68 -2.85 16.70
CA LYS A 198 17.96 -2.48 18.09
C LYS A 198 17.59 -3.59 19.08
N ASP A 199 18.59 -4.18 19.71
CA ASP A 199 18.44 -5.04 20.90
C ASP A 199 19.15 -4.41 22.12
N ASP A 200 19.25 -5.15 23.23
CA ASP A 200 19.88 -4.67 24.46
C ASP A 200 21.36 -4.30 24.31
N ASN A 201 22.07 -4.90 23.34
CA ASN A 201 23.52 -4.81 23.18
C ASN A 201 23.95 -4.14 21.86
N HIS A 202 23.06 -4.04 20.89
CA HIS A 202 23.37 -3.65 19.53
C HIS A 202 22.36 -2.61 19.03
N GLN A 203 22.88 -1.56 18.40
CA GLN A 203 22.06 -0.65 17.62
C GLN A 203 22.81 -0.22 16.36
N PHE A 204 22.15 -0.40 15.22
CA PHE A 204 22.62 0.10 13.94
C PHE A 204 21.45 0.37 13.02
N TYR A 205 21.73 0.94 11.86
CA TYR A 205 20.73 1.43 10.93
C TYR A 205 20.93 0.85 9.55
N ILE A 206 19.83 0.74 8.80
CA ILE A 206 19.76 0.05 7.52
C ILE A 206 19.00 0.94 6.54
N ASN A 207 19.63 1.32 5.44
CA ASN A 207 19.00 2.05 4.36
C ASN A 207 18.56 1.08 3.26
N ALA A 208 17.28 0.71 3.30
CA ALA A 208 16.70 -0.22 2.32
C ALA A 208 16.69 0.37 0.89
N PHE A 209 16.59 1.69 0.73
CA PHE A 209 16.65 2.34 -0.57
C PHE A 209 18.03 2.20 -1.21
N ASN A 210 19.09 2.25 -0.40
CA ASN A 210 20.48 2.01 -0.81
C ASN A 210 20.92 0.56 -0.57
N ARG A 211 20.07 -0.40 -0.98
CA ARG A 211 20.37 -1.85 -0.97
C ARG A 211 20.82 -2.40 0.40
N GLY A 212 20.26 -1.87 1.48
CA GLY A 212 20.57 -2.32 2.83
C GLY A 212 21.92 -1.83 3.33
N LEU A 213 22.43 -0.70 2.85
CA LEU A 213 23.61 -0.06 3.43
C LEU A 213 23.43 0.04 4.96
N ILE A 214 24.41 -0.50 5.70
CA ILE A 214 24.41 -0.50 7.16
C ILE A 214 25.32 0.61 7.66
N PHE A 215 24.86 1.35 8.66
CA PHE A 215 25.61 2.45 9.25
C PHE A 215 25.35 2.58 10.75
N SER A 216 26.32 3.18 11.43
CA SER A 216 26.27 3.49 12.85
C SER A 216 25.47 4.76 13.12
N LYS A 217 25.22 5.07 14.40
CA LYS A 217 24.57 6.33 14.78
C LYS A 217 25.40 7.56 14.37
N GLN A 218 26.74 7.48 14.47
CA GLN A 218 27.64 8.60 14.11
C GLN A 218 27.57 8.92 12.62
N ASP A 219 27.34 7.93 11.78
CA ASP A 219 27.20 8.12 10.34
C ASP A 219 25.90 8.88 9.97
N ILE A 220 24.84 8.77 10.80
CA ILE A 220 23.57 9.49 10.58
C ILE A 220 23.67 10.96 10.89
N GLU A 221 24.41 11.32 11.94
CA GLU A 221 24.58 12.73 12.34
C GLU A 221 25.24 13.56 11.23
N ASN A 222 25.89 12.89 10.26
CA ASN A 222 26.56 13.48 9.12
C ASN A 222 25.85 13.24 7.77
N TYR A 223 24.64 12.64 7.77
CA TYR A 223 23.89 12.26 6.56
C TYR A 223 22.85 13.32 6.18
#